data_AF-A0A0B5BAM5-F1
#
_entry.id   AF-A0A0B5BAM5-F1
#
_cell.length_a   1.000
_cell.length_b   1.000
_cell.length_c   1.000
_cell.angle_alpha   90.00
_cell.angle_beta   90.00
_cell.angle_gamma   90.00
#
_symmetry.space_group_name_H-M   'P 1'
#
loop_
_entity.id
_entity.type
_entity.pdbx_description
1 polymer ?
#
loop_
_entity_poly.entity_id
_entity_poly.type
_entity_poly.pdbx_seq_one_letter_code
_entity_poly.pdbx_strand_id
1 'polypeptide(L)' 'MGRMRENPRYNVISMRVSDEERERLQQIMETTHMSVSDIMREAMDLFTVKLEQSQDADQKAA' A
#
# COMPACT_ATOMS: atom_id res chain seq x y z
N MET A 1 -22.14 -1.81 21.68
CA MET A 1 -22.32 -2.71 20.53
C MET A 1 -21.16 -2.49 19.56
N GLY A 2 -20.10 -3.30 19.63
CA GLY A 2 -19.01 -3.24 18.66
C GLY A 2 -19.33 -4.17 17.49
N ARG A 3 -19.38 -3.65 16.26
CA ARG A 3 -19.53 -4.48 15.06
C ARG A 3 -18.31 -5.40 14.96
N MET A 4 -18.50 -6.70 15.16
CA MET A 4 -17.49 -7.72 14.88
C MET A 4 -17.17 -7.66 13.37
N ARG A 5 -15.94 -7.27 13.02
CA ARG A 5 -15.43 -7.44 11.65
C ARG A 5 -15.04 -8.91 11.50
N GLU A 6 -15.71 -9.63 10.61
CA GLU A 6 -15.65 -11.10 10.48
C GLU A 6 -14.28 -11.66 10.07
N ASN A 7 -13.36 -10.83 9.56
CA ASN A 7 -11.98 -11.24 9.26
C ASN A 7 -10.99 -10.18 9.74
N PRO A 8 -10.47 -10.28 10.97
CA PRO A 8 -9.35 -9.45 11.36
C PRO A 8 -8.10 -9.88 10.59
N ARG A 9 -7.67 -9.05 9.65
CA ARG A 9 -6.46 -9.25 8.86
C ARG A 9 -5.24 -9.07 9.77
N TYR A 10 -4.71 -10.16 10.34
CA TYR A 10 -3.64 -10.12 11.36
C TYR A 10 -2.22 -10.30 10.83
N ASN A 11 -2.00 -10.29 9.51
CA ASN A 11 -0.64 -10.39 9.01
C ASN A 11 0.09 -9.07 9.21
N VAL A 12 1.05 -9.06 10.13
CA VAL A 12 1.96 -7.93 10.36
C VAL A 12 3.18 -8.12 9.47
N ILE A 13 3.48 -7.11 8.67
CA ILE A 13 4.69 -7.06 7.85
C ILE A 13 5.71 -6.13 8.49
N SER A 14 6.98 -6.53 8.48
CA SER A 14 8.10 -5.68 8.86
C SER A 14 8.85 -5.28 7.60
N MET A 15 9.00 -3.97 7.36
CA MET A 15 9.70 -3.42 6.20
C MET A 15 10.93 -2.64 6.64
N ARG A 16 11.98 -2.70 5.82
CA ARG A 16 13.17 -1.86 5.97
C ARG A 16 13.02 -0.66 5.04
N VAL A 17 13.25 0.52 5.58
CA VAL A 17 13.24 1.79 4.85
C VAL A 17 14.44 2.61 5.30
N SER A 18 14.92 3.48 4.43
CA SER A 18 15.89 4.52 4.78
C SER A 18 15.24 5.60 5.67
N ASP A 19 16.08 6.41 6.30
CA ASP A 19 15.60 7.54 7.12
C ASP A 19 14.82 8.55 6.27
N GLU A 20 15.28 8.83 5.04
CA GLU A 20 14.57 9.73 4.11
C GLU A 20 13.18 9.22 3.74
N GLU A 21 13.05 7.92 3.45
CA GLU A 21 11.75 7.31 3.11
C GLU A 21 10.80 7.33 4.31
N ARG A 22 11.33 7.12 5.52
CA ARG A 22 10.56 7.21 6.76
C ARG A 22 10.02 8.63 6.99
N GLU A 23 10.85 9.65 6.78
CA GLU A 23 10.43 11.05 6.93
C GLU A 23 9.32 11.41 5.93
N ARG A 24 9.47 11.01 4.66
CA ARG A 24 8.42 11.21 3.65
C ARG A 24 7.13 10.49 4.03
N LEU A 25 7.22 9.26 4.51
CA LEU A 25 6.06 8.49 4.97
C LEU A 25 5.33 9.23 6.10
N GLN A 26 6.08 9.78 7.05
CA GLN A 26 5.51 10.55 8.16
C GLN A 26 4.79 11.82 7.67
N GLN A 27 5.39 12.57 6.76
CA GLN A 27 4.75 13.77 6.17
C GLN A 27 3.43 13.43 5.46
N ILE A 28 3.40 12.30 4.74
CA ILE A 28 2.18 11.83 4.08
C ILE A 28 1.10 11.52 5.12
N MET A 29 1.45 10.77 6.18
CA MET A 29 0.50 10.46 7.27
C MET A 29 -0.07 11.72 7.92
N GLU A 30 0.77 12.73 8.17
CA GLU A 30 0.35 14.00 8.77
C GLU A 30 -0.61 14.78 7.84
N THR A 31 -0.36 14.74 6.53
CA THR A 31 -1.15 15.46 5.53
C THR A 31 -2.48 14.78 5.21
N THR A 32 -2.49 13.45 5.13
CA THR A 32 -3.69 12.68 4.75
C THR A 32 -4.49 12.19 5.95
N HIS A 33 -3.91 12.27 7.16
CA HIS A 33 -4.43 11.68 8.40
C HIS A 33 -4.65 10.16 8.31
N MET A 34 -3.91 9.48 7.43
CA MET A 34 -4.00 8.03 7.23
C MET A 34 -2.91 7.29 8.00
N SER A 35 -3.20 6.05 8.40
CA SER A 35 -2.18 5.18 8.99
C SER A 35 -1.24 4.63 7.90
N VAL A 36 -0.02 4.23 8.28
CA VAL A 36 0.91 3.52 7.38
C VAL A 36 0.25 2.32 6.72
N SER A 37 -0.58 1.59 7.47
CA SER A 37 -1.28 0.41 6.94
C SER A 37 -2.30 0.77 5.87
N ASP A 38 -2.96 1.91 5.98
CA ASP A 38 -3.93 2.38 4.98
C ASP A 38 -3.21 2.89 3.72
N ILE A 39 -2.14 3.67 3.92
CA ILE A 39 -1.27 4.13 2.82
C ILE A 39 -0.68 2.94 2.05
N MET A 40 -0.18 1.92 2.75
CA MET A 40 0.37 0.74 2.09
C MET A 40 -0.68 -0.09 1.37
N ARG A 41 -1.93 -0.12 1.85
CA ARG A 41 -3.04 -0.76 1.13
C ARG A 41 -3.31 -0.08 -0.20
N GLU A 42 -3.42 1.25 -0.19
CA GLU A 42 -3.60 2.01 -1.43
C GLU A 42 -2.41 1.88 -2.37
N ALA A 43 -1.18 1.89 -1.84
CA ALA A 43 0.01 1.69 -2.65
C ALA A 43 0.03 0.30 -3.33
N MET A 44 -0.41 -0.76 -2.65
CA MET A 44 -0.54 -2.09 -3.23
C MET A 44 -1.56 -2.13 -4.38
N ASP A 45 -2.72 -1.48 -4.20
CA ASP A 45 -3.76 -1.43 -5.23
C ASP A 45 -3.25 -0.67 -6.47
N LEU A 46 -2.63 0.49 -6.27
CA LEU A 46 -2.03 1.29 -7.36
C LEU A 46 -0.91 0.55 -8.09
N PHE A 47 -0.07 -0.19 -7.35
CA PHE A 47 1.02 -0.96 -7.92
C PHE A 47 0.51 -2.15 -8.74
N THR A 48 -0.55 -2.83 -8.27
CA THR A 48 -1.19 -3.94 -8.99
C THR A 48 -1.71 -3.48 -10.35
N VAL A 49 -2.46 -2.38 -10.38
CA VAL A 49 -2.99 -1.80 -11.63
C VAL A 49 -1.86 -1.45 -12.60
N LYS A 50 -0.77 -0.86 -12.10
CA LYS A 50 0.40 -0.53 -12.93
C LYS A 50 1.08 -1.77 -13.50
N LEU A 51 1.16 -2.85 -12.72
CA LEU A 51 1.76 -4.11 -13.14
C LEU A 51 0.93 -4.78 -14.24
N GLU A 52 -0.39 -4.87 -14.06
CA GLU A 52 -1.31 -5.43 -15.05
C GLU A 52 -1.21 -4.68 -16.39
N GLN A 53 -1.22 -3.33 -16.35
CA GLN A 53 -1.04 -2.50 -17.54
C GLN A 53 0.29 -2.72 -18.26
N SER A 54 1.35 -3.04 -17.51
CA SER A 54 2.66 -3.31 -18.08
C SER A 54 2.70 -4.70 -18.72
N GLN A 55 2.05 -5.70 -18.11
CA GLN A 55 1.97 -7.06 -18.64
C GLN A 55 1.10 -7.16 -19.91
N ASP A 56 0.04 -6.36 -20.01
CA ASP A 56 -0.77 -6.26 -21.23
C ASP A 56 -0.02 -5.60 -22.39
N ALA A 57 0.94 -4.72 -22.10
CA ALA A 57 1.78 -4.09 -23.13
C ALA A 57 2.80 -5.07 -23.71
N ASP A 58 3.39 -5.93 -22.88
CA ASP A 58 4.32 -6.98 -23.34
C ASP A 58 3.61 -8.11 -24.12
N GLN A 59 2.36 -8.47 -23.77
CA GLN A 59 1.58 -9.48 -24.50
C GLN A 59 1.05 -9.02 -25.86
N LYS A 60 0.96 -7.70 -26.13
CA LYS A 60 0.56 -7.17 -27.45
C LYS A 60 1.73 -6.96 -28.41
N ALA A 61 2.97 -7.09 -27.93
CA ALA A 61 4.18 -6.91 -28.71
C ALA A 61 4.85 -8.24 -29.14
N ALA A 62 4.31 -9.38 -28.72
CA ALA A 62 4.72 -10.74 -29.11
C ALA A 62 3.67 -11.41 -29.99
#